data_AF-A0A7C4VQ55-F1
#
_entry.id   AF-A0A7C4VQ55-F1
#
_cell.length_a   1.000
_cell.length_b   1.000
_cell.length_c   1.000
_cell.angle_alpha   90.00
_cell.angle_beta   90.00
_cell.angle_gamma   90.00
#
_symmetry.space_group_name_H-M   'P 1'
#
loop_
_entity.id
_entity.type
_entity.pdbx_description
1 polymer ?
#
loop_
_entity_poly.entity_id
_entity_poly.type
_entity_poly.pdbx_seq_one_letter_code
_entity_poly.pdbx_strand_id
1 'polypeptide(L)'
;WEALYPKILSDLQSKTGAYDLFTIDVMTLGSVVSAGAASLDMIMKKYPDIIDPNLDIPDFEPTYFGYGSVWAGEIYGLPVYPNHMFLYYRKDYFSDPKLQSLYKSQTGKSLDVPKTWDECIQVAKFFTKSSNPQSPTDYGIALMFPTTHTMMYNVLNWLGPIRQSPTGISKYGPLDLYYGDYATSDGKIWFANDDGARAVQLIQQLLPYSPDPFGSDYGETIAQFTAGTTAMCPTWSVPYGDFVKALAGGDYMKARDIIGVEMIPGIYDGTTLVRKPVSGGWAMGINGSLPEERTRAAFVFAEFATSKEMDLTHWLKFVMPPARMSNWSNLQAREVLNPALFDTYTASMRSLSYRPRIPQEPDMERIGNPMWQDIIAGRKPLMDGLKALASEWQNLVNQFVHPSK
;
A
#
# COMPACT_ATOMS: atom_id res chain seq x y z
N TRP A 1 -7.07 -6.30 10.30
CA TRP A 1 -6.67 -7.34 9.36
C TRP A 1 -6.61 -8.73 10.02
N GLU A 2 -5.74 -8.91 11.02
CA GLU A 2 -5.41 -10.21 11.64
C GLU A 2 -6.60 -11.07 12.10
N ALA A 3 -7.71 -10.46 12.51
CA ALA A 3 -8.93 -11.19 12.90
C ALA A 3 -9.92 -11.45 11.76
N LEU A 4 -9.88 -10.63 10.70
CA LEU A 4 -10.83 -10.65 9.58
C LEU A 4 -10.45 -11.76 8.59
N TYR A 5 -9.20 -11.77 8.14
CA TYR A 5 -8.78 -12.60 7.02
C TYR A 5 -8.85 -14.12 7.30
N PRO A 6 -8.38 -14.64 8.47
CA PRO A 6 -8.54 -16.06 8.79
C PRO A 6 -10.01 -16.52 8.84
N LYS A 7 -10.93 -15.64 9.23
CA LYS A 7 -12.37 -15.96 9.25
C LYS A 7 -12.95 -16.05 7.84
N ILE A 8 -12.54 -15.17 6.93
CA ILE A 8 -12.92 -15.23 5.51
C ILE A 8 -12.47 -16.57 4.92
N LEU A 9 -11.18 -16.91 5.06
CA LEU A 9 -10.65 -18.16 4.52
C LEU A 9 -11.35 -19.39 5.11
N SER A 10 -11.58 -19.42 6.41
CA SER A 10 -12.26 -20.52 7.09
C SER A 10 -13.70 -20.71 6.58
N ASP A 11 -14.47 -19.63 6.43
CA ASP A 11 -15.85 -19.68 5.91
C ASP A 11 -15.90 -20.18 4.45
N LEU A 12 -14.99 -19.69 3.61
CA LEU A 12 -14.89 -20.12 2.20
C LEU A 12 -14.51 -21.61 2.10
N GLN A 13 -13.47 -22.04 2.80
CA GLN A 13 -12.97 -23.42 2.76
C GLN A 13 -13.97 -24.43 3.32
N SER A 14 -14.61 -24.09 4.43
CA SER A 14 -15.63 -24.94 5.07
C SER A 14 -16.99 -24.89 4.37
N LYS A 15 -17.14 -23.96 3.42
CA LYS A 15 -18.37 -23.75 2.62
C LYS A 15 -19.59 -23.49 3.49
N THR A 16 -19.40 -22.85 4.66
CA THR A 16 -20.50 -22.60 5.58
C THR A 16 -21.45 -21.50 5.08
N GLY A 17 -20.96 -20.57 4.28
CA GLY A 17 -21.77 -19.43 3.80
C GLY A 17 -22.21 -18.53 4.96
N ALA A 18 -21.38 -18.42 5.99
CA ALA A 18 -21.62 -17.57 7.16
C ALA A 18 -21.55 -16.08 6.78
N TYR A 19 -20.71 -15.74 5.79
CA TYR A 19 -20.63 -14.42 5.20
C TYR A 19 -21.03 -14.49 3.73
N ASP A 20 -22.04 -13.70 3.33
CA ASP A 20 -22.45 -13.58 1.92
C ASP A 20 -21.41 -12.85 1.08
N LEU A 21 -20.88 -11.78 1.67
CA LEU A 21 -19.94 -10.85 1.08
C LEU A 21 -18.73 -10.71 2.00
N PHE A 22 -17.59 -10.45 1.41
CA PHE A 22 -16.36 -10.16 2.13
C PHE A 22 -15.49 -9.20 1.34
N THR A 23 -14.58 -8.53 2.04
CA THR A 23 -13.62 -7.63 1.41
C THR A 23 -12.33 -8.38 1.08
N ILE A 24 -11.91 -8.31 -0.18
CA ILE A 24 -10.67 -8.87 -0.71
C ILE A 24 -9.60 -7.78 -0.66
N ASP A 25 -8.54 -7.96 0.13
CA ASP A 25 -7.31 -7.19 -0.08
C ASP A 25 -6.58 -7.79 -1.28
N VAL A 26 -5.91 -6.96 -2.07
CA VAL A 26 -5.35 -7.38 -3.37
C VAL A 26 -4.33 -8.52 -3.27
N MET A 27 -3.61 -8.62 -2.14
CA MET A 27 -2.65 -9.70 -1.90
C MET A 27 -3.32 -11.06 -1.67
N THR A 28 -4.57 -11.07 -1.19
CA THR A 28 -5.30 -12.30 -0.85
C THR A 28 -6.19 -12.80 -1.97
N LEU A 29 -6.16 -12.17 -3.14
CA LEU A 29 -7.03 -12.55 -4.26
C LEU A 29 -6.87 -14.03 -4.63
N GLY A 30 -5.63 -14.51 -4.83
CA GLY A 30 -5.41 -15.92 -5.20
C GLY A 30 -5.85 -16.90 -4.11
N SER A 31 -5.67 -16.57 -2.84
CA SER A 31 -6.03 -17.45 -1.73
C SER A 31 -7.55 -17.51 -1.53
N VAL A 32 -8.28 -16.40 -1.62
CA VAL A 32 -9.75 -16.41 -1.51
C VAL A 32 -10.39 -17.10 -2.71
N VAL A 33 -9.83 -16.93 -3.91
CA VAL A 33 -10.27 -17.67 -5.11
C VAL A 33 -10.08 -19.17 -4.90
N SER A 34 -8.89 -19.58 -4.46
CA SER A 34 -8.60 -20.99 -4.16
C SER A 34 -9.47 -21.56 -3.03
N ALA A 35 -9.88 -20.71 -2.09
CA ALA A 35 -10.73 -21.10 -0.97
C ALA A 35 -12.22 -21.21 -1.34
N GLY A 36 -12.67 -20.62 -2.44
CA GLY A 36 -14.05 -20.72 -2.92
C GLY A 36 -14.81 -19.41 -3.09
N ALA A 37 -14.12 -18.30 -3.40
CA ALA A 37 -14.78 -17.07 -3.86
C ALA A 37 -15.56 -17.31 -5.17
N ALA A 38 -16.70 -16.66 -5.32
CA ALA A 38 -17.51 -16.74 -6.53
C ALA A 38 -16.90 -15.93 -7.68
N SER A 39 -16.90 -16.50 -8.88
CA SER A 39 -16.62 -15.76 -10.12
C SER A 39 -17.82 -14.86 -10.45
N LEU A 40 -17.60 -13.55 -10.51
CA LEU A 40 -18.63 -12.57 -10.84
C LEU A 40 -19.06 -12.68 -12.30
N ASP A 41 -18.15 -13.05 -13.20
CA ASP A 41 -18.49 -13.33 -14.61
C ASP A 41 -19.51 -14.46 -14.74
N MET A 42 -19.34 -15.51 -13.93
CA MET A 42 -20.28 -16.64 -13.89
C MET A 42 -21.63 -16.24 -13.29
N ILE A 43 -21.65 -15.38 -12.27
CA ILE A 43 -22.89 -14.82 -11.71
C ILE A 43 -23.62 -13.97 -12.76
N MET A 44 -22.93 -13.02 -13.40
CA MET A 44 -23.49 -12.15 -14.44
C MET A 44 -24.04 -12.95 -15.62
N LYS A 45 -23.33 -13.99 -16.06
CA LYS A 45 -23.78 -14.87 -17.14
C LYS A 45 -25.04 -15.66 -16.75
N LYS A 46 -25.13 -16.13 -15.51
CA LYS A 46 -26.26 -16.95 -15.04
C LYS A 46 -27.50 -16.10 -14.73
N TYR A 47 -27.31 -14.88 -14.23
CA TYR A 47 -28.36 -13.98 -13.78
C TYR A 47 -28.24 -12.60 -14.47
N PRO A 48 -28.48 -12.51 -15.79
CA PRO A 48 -28.35 -11.24 -16.50
C PRO A 48 -29.39 -10.20 -16.08
N ASP A 49 -30.47 -10.62 -15.42
CA ASP A 49 -31.57 -9.78 -15.00
C ASP A 49 -31.28 -8.93 -13.75
N ILE A 50 -30.21 -9.24 -13.01
CA ILE A 50 -29.82 -8.49 -11.81
C ILE A 50 -28.67 -7.50 -12.06
N ILE A 51 -28.08 -7.48 -13.26
CA ILE A 51 -26.95 -6.60 -13.57
C ILE A 51 -27.46 -5.16 -13.68
N ASP A 52 -26.91 -4.27 -12.87
CA ASP A 52 -27.19 -2.83 -12.99
C ASP A 52 -26.66 -2.34 -14.35
N PRO A 53 -27.51 -1.74 -15.21
CA PRO A 53 -27.05 -1.14 -16.47
C PRO A 53 -25.99 -0.06 -16.28
N ASN A 54 -25.86 0.50 -15.06
CA ASN A 54 -24.85 1.49 -14.67
C ASN A 54 -23.62 0.90 -13.96
N LEU A 55 -23.49 -0.43 -13.86
CA LEU A 55 -22.31 -1.06 -13.25
C LEU A 55 -21.00 -0.53 -13.88
N ASP A 56 -21.01 -0.39 -15.22
CA ASP A 56 -19.98 0.28 -16.02
C ASP A 56 -18.55 -0.14 -15.60
N ILE A 57 -18.25 -1.44 -15.78
CA ILE A 57 -16.94 -2.01 -15.42
C ILE A 57 -15.75 -1.19 -15.98
N PRO A 58 -15.77 -0.67 -17.23
CA PRO A 58 -14.69 0.15 -17.76
C PRO A 58 -14.43 1.46 -17.01
N ASP A 59 -15.37 1.93 -16.18
CA ASP A 59 -15.19 3.13 -15.37
C ASP A 59 -14.37 2.87 -14.09
N PHE A 60 -14.14 1.62 -13.68
CA PHE A 60 -13.17 1.35 -12.63
C PHE A 60 -11.74 1.70 -13.08
N GLU A 61 -10.90 2.15 -12.15
CA GLU A 61 -9.48 2.41 -12.45
C GLU A 61 -8.82 1.12 -12.94
N PRO A 62 -8.30 1.09 -14.18
CA PRO A 62 -7.97 -0.16 -14.86
C PRO A 62 -6.80 -0.91 -14.20
N THR A 63 -5.83 -0.19 -13.62
CA THR A 63 -4.69 -0.80 -12.95
C THR A 63 -5.17 -1.56 -11.72
N TYR A 64 -5.93 -0.89 -10.85
CA TYR A 64 -6.51 -1.44 -9.64
C TYR A 64 -7.51 -2.54 -9.92
N PHE A 65 -8.39 -2.38 -10.90
CA PHE A 65 -9.27 -3.45 -11.34
C PHE A 65 -8.47 -4.70 -11.73
N GLY A 66 -7.38 -4.53 -12.50
CA GLY A 66 -6.52 -5.64 -12.91
C GLY A 66 -5.86 -6.37 -11.74
N TYR A 67 -5.15 -5.67 -10.85
CA TYR A 67 -4.43 -6.34 -9.75
C TYR A 67 -5.31 -6.67 -8.53
N GLY A 68 -6.44 -6.02 -8.35
CA GLY A 68 -7.32 -6.18 -7.18
C GLY A 68 -8.49 -7.13 -7.38
N SER A 69 -8.96 -7.29 -8.63
CA SER A 69 -10.23 -7.96 -8.91
C SER A 69 -10.14 -9.11 -9.90
N VAL A 70 -9.11 -9.14 -10.76
CA VAL A 70 -9.00 -10.14 -11.82
C VAL A 70 -8.01 -11.24 -11.45
N TRP A 71 -8.49 -12.48 -11.56
CA TRP A 71 -7.70 -13.70 -11.36
C TRP A 71 -7.95 -14.69 -12.48
N ALA A 72 -6.88 -15.11 -13.17
CA ALA A 72 -6.94 -16.07 -14.28
C ALA A 72 -7.93 -15.68 -15.39
N GLY A 73 -8.11 -14.37 -15.62
CA GLY A 73 -9.00 -13.83 -16.65
C GLY A 73 -10.45 -13.63 -16.21
N GLU A 74 -10.83 -14.01 -14.99
CA GLU A 74 -12.18 -13.80 -14.45
C GLU A 74 -12.20 -12.74 -13.36
N ILE A 75 -13.34 -12.05 -13.22
CA ILE A 75 -13.60 -11.06 -12.18
C ILE A 75 -14.09 -11.77 -10.91
N TYR A 76 -13.44 -11.51 -9.78
CA TYR A 76 -13.81 -12.07 -8.46
C TYR A 76 -14.22 -11.02 -7.42
N GLY A 77 -14.03 -9.74 -7.71
CA GLY A 77 -14.51 -8.69 -6.83
C GLY A 77 -14.75 -7.37 -7.53
N LEU A 78 -15.70 -6.58 -7.02
CA LEU A 78 -15.90 -5.21 -7.47
C LEU A 78 -15.04 -4.26 -6.63
N PRO A 79 -14.18 -3.42 -7.22
CA PRO A 79 -13.35 -2.47 -6.48
C PRO A 79 -14.16 -1.57 -5.54
N VAL A 80 -13.74 -1.46 -4.27
CA VAL A 80 -14.32 -0.49 -3.31
C VAL A 80 -13.49 0.78 -3.28
N TYR A 81 -12.16 0.66 -3.12
CA TYR A 81 -11.23 1.79 -3.18
C TYR A 81 -9.79 1.30 -3.42
N PRO A 82 -8.99 1.99 -4.27
CA PRO A 82 -7.56 1.77 -4.33
C PRO A 82 -6.90 2.33 -3.06
N ASN A 83 -5.72 1.85 -2.70
CA ASN A 83 -4.99 2.43 -1.58
C ASN A 83 -3.50 2.43 -1.90
N HIS A 84 -2.87 3.60 -1.92
CA HIS A 84 -1.45 3.73 -2.26
C HIS A 84 -0.72 4.26 -1.04
N MET A 85 0.50 3.82 -0.80
CA MET A 85 1.31 4.47 0.24
C MET A 85 1.82 5.82 -0.24
N PHE A 86 1.69 6.85 0.60
CA PHE A 86 2.21 8.21 0.39
C PHE A 86 3.08 8.63 1.58
N LEU A 87 3.91 9.65 1.34
CA LEU A 87 4.62 10.36 2.39
C LEU A 87 3.77 11.55 2.84
N TYR A 88 3.24 11.46 4.06
CA TYR A 88 2.67 12.61 4.73
C TYR A 88 3.75 13.35 5.51
N TYR A 89 3.65 14.67 5.55
CA TYR A 89 4.61 15.49 6.28
C TYR A 89 3.96 16.74 6.85
N ARG A 90 4.58 17.31 7.89
CA ARG A 90 4.18 18.58 8.49
C ARG A 90 4.60 19.75 7.59
N LYS A 91 3.71 20.14 6.68
CA LYS A 91 3.97 21.21 5.69
C LYS A 91 4.27 22.54 6.36
N ASP A 92 3.63 22.82 7.47
CA ASP A 92 3.92 23.98 8.30
C ASP A 92 5.37 23.99 8.81
N TYR A 93 5.94 22.83 9.16
CA TYR A 93 7.37 22.73 9.52
C TYR A 93 8.31 22.89 8.32
N PHE A 94 7.98 22.29 7.18
CA PHE A 94 8.80 22.41 5.97
C PHE A 94 8.77 23.82 5.36
N SER A 95 7.71 24.58 5.62
CA SER A 95 7.53 25.96 5.16
C SER A 95 7.99 27.02 6.17
N ASP A 96 8.37 26.64 7.40
CA ASP A 96 8.85 27.59 8.41
C ASP A 96 10.21 28.19 7.97
N PRO A 97 10.31 29.51 7.75
CA PRO A 97 11.56 30.16 7.33
C PRO A 97 12.72 29.93 8.30
N LYS A 98 12.45 29.75 9.60
CA LYS A 98 13.48 29.47 10.61
C LYS A 98 14.05 28.07 10.43
N LEU A 99 13.19 27.08 10.18
CA LEU A 99 13.63 25.70 9.94
C LEU A 99 14.33 25.57 8.59
N GLN A 100 13.86 26.25 7.55
CA GLN A 100 14.56 26.31 6.26
C GLN A 100 15.96 26.94 6.40
N SER A 101 16.07 28.05 7.14
CA SER A 101 17.35 28.70 7.38
C SER A 101 18.30 27.83 8.22
N LEU A 102 17.77 27.14 9.22
CA LEU A 102 18.53 26.22 10.06
C LEU A 102 19.03 25.01 9.27
N TYR A 103 18.17 24.40 8.46
CA TYR A 103 18.57 23.28 7.61
C TYR A 103 19.68 23.69 6.63
N LYS A 104 19.53 24.87 6.01
CA LYS A 104 20.54 25.42 5.10
C LYS A 104 21.87 25.72 5.79
N SER A 105 21.86 26.24 7.02
CA SER A 105 23.10 26.49 7.76
C SER A 105 23.80 25.21 8.21
N GLN A 106 23.04 24.15 8.55
CA GLN A 106 23.60 22.87 9.00
C GLN A 106 24.06 21.97 7.85
N THR A 107 23.40 22.02 6.69
CA THR A 107 23.61 21.06 5.58
C THR A 107 24.11 21.67 4.29
N GLY A 108 24.01 23.00 4.14
CA GLY A 108 24.28 23.70 2.88
C GLY A 108 23.18 23.56 1.81
N LYS A 109 22.10 22.83 2.09
CA LYS A 109 21.00 22.55 1.14
C LYS A 109 19.71 23.26 1.53
N SER A 110 18.78 23.42 0.60
CA SER A 110 17.41 23.84 0.90
C SER A 110 16.64 22.70 1.58
N LEU A 111 15.75 23.05 2.50
CA LEU A 111 14.84 22.08 3.11
C LEU A 111 13.68 21.81 2.15
N ASP A 112 13.77 20.70 1.43
CA ASP A 112 12.75 20.24 0.49
C ASP A 112 12.13 18.92 0.97
N VAL A 113 10.94 18.60 0.46
CA VAL A 113 10.30 17.29 0.70
C VAL A 113 11.16 16.20 0.04
N PRO A 114 11.56 15.14 0.76
CA PRO A 114 12.49 14.15 0.23
C PRO A 114 11.85 13.32 -0.89
N LYS A 115 12.54 13.22 -2.02
CA LYS A 115 12.14 12.42 -3.19
C LYS A 115 12.80 11.05 -3.19
N THR A 116 13.93 10.91 -2.49
CA THR A 116 14.65 9.63 -2.32
C THR A 116 14.75 9.23 -0.87
N TRP A 117 14.96 7.94 -0.61
CA TRP A 117 15.20 7.45 0.75
C TRP A 117 16.48 8.02 1.37
N ASP A 118 17.52 8.27 0.58
CA ASP A 118 18.74 8.95 1.03
C ASP A 118 18.47 10.39 1.50
N GLU A 119 17.66 11.15 0.75
CA GLU A 119 17.19 12.47 1.19
C GLU A 119 16.29 12.36 2.43
N CYS A 120 15.42 11.35 2.48
CA CYS A 120 14.54 11.10 3.61
C CYS A 120 15.32 10.85 4.90
N ILE A 121 16.44 10.12 4.85
CA ILE A 121 17.35 9.92 5.99
C ILE A 121 17.90 11.27 6.48
N GLN A 122 18.36 12.14 5.58
CA GLN A 122 18.89 13.47 5.93
C GLN A 122 17.82 14.36 6.58
N VAL A 123 16.61 14.36 6.02
CA VAL A 123 15.48 15.14 6.54
C VAL A 123 14.96 14.58 7.86
N ALA A 124 14.84 13.25 7.99
CA ALA A 124 14.45 12.61 9.24
C ALA A 124 15.44 12.90 10.37
N LYS A 125 16.75 12.85 10.08
CA LYS A 125 17.79 13.25 11.03
C LYS A 125 17.63 14.70 11.49
N PHE A 126 17.37 15.63 10.57
CA PHE A 126 17.16 17.04 10.92
C PHE A 126 15.94 17.25 11.82
N PHE A 127 14.86 16.52 11.57
CA PHE A 127 13.63 16.56 12.38
C PHE A 127 13.67 15.62 13.61
N THR A 128 14.82 15.06 13.98
CA THR A 128 14.94 14.24 15.19
C THR A 128 15.65 15.00 16.29
N LYS A 129 15.00 15.20 17.44
CA LYS A 129 15.51 16.03 18.54
C LYS A 129 16.84 15.56 19.13
N SER A 130 17.05 14.25 19.18
CA SER A 130 18.32 13.66 19.64
C SER A 130 19.50 13.94 18.70
N SER A 131 19.23 14.22 17.42
CA SER A 131 20.24 14.58 16.40
C SER A 131 20.33 16.09 16.16
N ASN A 132 19.24 16.82 16.37
CA ASN A 132 19.11 18.26 16.24
C ASN A 132 18.25 18.80 17.40
N PRO A 133 18.85 19.34 18.47
CA PRO A 133 18.11 19.83 19.63
C PRO A 133 17.11 20.96 19.32
N GLN A 134 17.24 21.61 18.17
CA GLN A 134 16.32 22.65 17.68
C GLN A 134 15.16 22.09 16.86
N SER A 135 15.07 20.76 16.71
CA SER A 135 13.95 20.10 16.03
C SER A 135 12.62 20.39 16.74
N PRO A 136 11.53 20.65 15.99
CA PRO A 136 10.19 20.79 16.57
C PRO A 136 9.58 19.45 17.00
N THR A 137 10.15 18.32 16.59
CA THR A 137 9.64 16.96 16.81
C THR A 137 10.67 16.09 17.50
N ASP A 138 10.22 15.12 18.31
CA ASP A 138 11.11 14.17 18.98
C ASP A 138 11.80 13.26 17.96
N TYR A 139 11.06 12.84 16.93
CA TYR A 139 11.51 11.95 15.86
C TYR A 139 11.21 12.54 14.48
N GLY A 140 12.02 12.19 13.49
CA GLY A 140 11.86 12.72 12.13
C GLY A 140 10.77 12.03 11.33
N ILE A 141 10.53 10.75 11.58
CA ILE A 141 9.66 9.91 10.76
C ILE A 141 8.97 8.84 11.60
N ALA A 142 7.71 8.52 11.31
CA ALA A 142 7.03 7.35 11.86
C ALA A 142 7.19 6.16 10.91
N LEU A 143 7.75 5.05 11.36
CA LEU A 143 7.93 3.82 10.57
C LEU A 143 7.11 2.67 11.15
N MET A 144 6.64 1.77 10.27
CA MET A 144 5.86 0.58 10.64
C MET A 144 6.56 -0.70 10.17
N PHE A 145 7.26 -1.39 11.08
CA PHE A 145 7.88 -2.70 10.86
C PHE A 145 7.49 -3.71 11.95
N PRO A 146 6.19 -3.83 12.32
CA PRO A 146 5.74 -4.86 13.25
C PRO A 146 5.75 -6.24 12.58
N THR A 147 5.76 -7.33 13.34
CA THR A 147 5.66 -8.70 12.77
C THR A 147 4.21 -9.08 12.38
N THR A 148 3.44 -8.13 11.87
CA THR A 148 2.10 -8.31 11.30
C THR A 148 2.18 -8.25 9.78
N HIS A 149 1.05 -8.38 9.07
CA HIS A 149 0.98 -8.20 7.61
C HIS A 149 1.67 -6.91 7.10
N THR A 150 1.80 -5.91 7.97
CA THR A 150 2.48 -4.64 7.70
C THR A 150 3.94 -4.76 7.28
N MET A 151 4.69 -5.72 7.84
CA MET A 151 6.11 -5.87 7.52
C MET A 151 6.34 -6.08 6.03
N MET A 152 5.64 -7.05 5.44
CA MET A 152 5.90 -7.46 4.07
C MET A 152 5.59 -6.32 3.11
N TYR A 153 4.39 -5.73 3.18
CA TYR A 153 4.08 -4.64 2.26
C TYR A 153 4.99 -3.42 2.49
N ASN A 154 5.40 -3.12 3.72
CA ASN A 154 6.16 -1.89 3.96
C ASN A 154 7.58 -1.97 3.38
N VAL A 155 8.23 -3.14 3.45
CA VAL A 155 9.57 -3.35 2.85
C VAL A 155 9.57 -3.10 1.33
N LEU A 156 8.44 -3.30 0.63
CA LEU A 156 8.33 -3.03 -0.80
C LEU A 156 8.51 -1.56 -1.16
N ASN A 157 8.27 -0.62 -0.24
CA ASN A 157 8.55 0.80 -0.50
C ASN A 157 10.05 1.07 -0.78
N TRP A 158 10.95 0.17 -0.36
CA TRP A 158 12.38 0.23 -0.65
C TRP A 158 12.80 -0.73 -1.77
N LEU A 159 12.23 -1.94 -1.82
CA LEU A 159 12.57 -2.92 -2.85
C LEU A 159 11.97 -2.58 -4.22
N GLY A 160 10.73 -2.12 -4.27
CA GLY A 160 10.00 -1.83 -5.51
C GLY A 160 10.72 -0.84 -6.42
N PRO A 161 11.18 0.33 -5.92
CA PRO A 161 11.96 1.27 -6.73
C PRO A 161 13.24 0.67 -7.33
N ILE A 162 13.90 -0.25 -6.62
CA ILE A 162 15.10 -0.93 -7.10
C ILE A 162 14.72 -1.97 -8.16
N ARG A 163 13.74 -2.84 -7.87
CA ARG A 163 13.24 -3.90 -8.75
C ARG A 163 12.75 -3.39 -10.10
N GLN A 164 12.07 -2.24 -10.10
CA GLN A 164 11.43 -1.65 -11.27
C GLN A 164 12.21 -0.50 -11.90
N SER A 165 13.43 -0.22 -11.41
CA SER A 165 14.33 0.72 -12.07
C SER A 165 14.73 0.19 -13.46
N PRO A 166 15.14 1.03 -14.42
CA PRO A 166 15.70 0.57 -15.69
C PRO A 166 16.77 -0.52 -15.52
N THR A 167 17.72 -0.33 -14.60
CA THR A 167 18.74 -1.33 -14.24
C THR A 167 18.11 -2.60 -13.65
N GLY A 168 17.13 -2.45 -12.75
CA GLY A 168 16.41 -3.57 -12.14
C GLY A 168 15.64 -4.43 -13.16
N ILE A 169 14.89 -3.80 -14.06
CA ILE A 169 14.19 -4.50 -15.15
C ILE A 169 15.19 -5.19 -16.08
N SER A 170 16.31 -4.53 -16.41
CA SER A 170 17.35 -5.16 -17.24
C SER A 170 17.99 -6.38 -16.57
N LYS A 171 18.11 -6.39 -15.24
CA LYS A 171 18.78 -7.47 -14.48
C LYS A 171 17.83 -8.61 -14.12
N TYR A 172 16.58 -8.30 -13.82
CA TYR A 172 15.60 -9.24 -13.24
C TYR A 172 14.41 -9.54 -14.16
N GLY A 173 14.36 -8.92 -15.34
CA GLY A 173 13.29 -9.10 -16.30
C GLY A 173 11.99 -8.37 -15.94
N PRO A 174 10.93 -8.57 -16.75
CA PRO A 174 9.63 -7.94 -16.52
C PRO A 174 9.01 -8.42 -15.19
N LEU A 175 8.01 -7.67 -14.73
CA LEU A 175 7.19 -8.08 -13.60
C LEU A 175 6.13 -9.09 -14.05
N ASP A 176 5.67 -9.87 -13.08
CA ASP A 176 4.48 -10.68 -13.19
C ASP A 176 3.57 -10.35 -12.00
N LEU A 177 2.31 -9.99 -12.26
CA LEU A 177 1.37 -9.53 -11.24
C LEU A 177 0.97 -10.63 -10.25
N TYR A 178 1.18 -11.91 -10.55
CA TYR A 178 0.96 -12.98 -9.59
C TYR A 178 2.05 -12.96 -8.52
N TYR A 179 3.31 -12.89 -8.95
CA TYR A 179 4.46 -12.90 -8.05
C TYR A 179 4.77 -11.55 -7.40
N GLY A 180 4.28 -10.45 -7.98
CA GLY A 180 4.55 -9.10 -7.51
C GLY A 180 6.04 -8.73 -7.63
N ASP A 181 6.47 -7.81 -6.77
CA ASP A 181 7.82 -7.24 -6.84
C ASP A 181 8.88 -8.09 -6.12
N TYR A 182 8.52 -9.18 -5.45
CA TYR A 182 9.48 -10.03 -4.74
C TYR A 182 10.10 -11.14 -5.58
N ALA A 183 9.46 -11.51 -6.69
CA ALA A 183 9.98 -12.49 -7.62
C ALA A 183 10.12 -11.92 -9.03
N THR A 184 10.84 -12.64 -9.88
CA THR A 184 10.88 -12.39 -11.31
C THR A 184 9.73 -13.12 -12.00
N SER A 185 9.48 -12.83 -13.28
CA SER A 185 8.38 -13.43 -14.04
C SER A 185 8.48 -14.95 -14.23
N ASP A 186 9.64 -15.55 -13.93
CA ASP A 186 9.83 -17.00 -13.92
C ASP A 186 9.62 -17.64 -12.54
N GLY A 187 9.26 -16.85 -11.52
CA GLY A 187 9.04 -17.31 -10.15
C GLY A 187 10.30 -17.33 -9.28
N LYS A 188 11.44 -16.82 -9.75
CA LYS A 188 12.66 -16.73 -8.92
C LYS A 188 12.63 -15.54 -7.95
N ILE A 189 12.84 -15.79 -6.66
CA ILE A 189 13.07 -14.73 -5.66
C ILE A 189 14.42 -14.05 -5.93
N TRP A 190 14.43 -12.72 -6.05
CA TRP A 190 15.61 -12.00 -6.54
C TRP A 190 16.42 -11.27 -5.46
N PHE A 191 15.83 -10.89 -4.32
CA PHE A 191 16.41 -9.89 -3.40
C PHE A 191 17.58 -10.38 -2.53
N ALA A 192 17.98 -11.66 -2.59
CA ALA A 192 19.13 -12.18 -1.85
C ALA A 192 20.47 -11.82 -2.51
N ASN A 193 20.73 -10.52 -2.67
CA ASN A 193 21.92 -9.94 -3.29
C ASN A 193 22.14 -8.49 -2.83
N ASP A 194 23.13 -7.80 -3.40
CA ASP A 194 23.50 -6.43 -3.00
C ASP A 194 22.39 -5.39 -3.20
N ASP A 195 21.49 -5.58 -4.17
CA ASP A 195 20.36 -4.68 -4.40
C ASP A 195 19.32 -4.80 -3.28
N GLY A 196 19.01 -6.03 -2.84
CA GLY A 196 18.13 -6.23 -1.68
C GLY A 196 18.81 -5.81 -0.37
N ALA A 197 20.12 -6.01 -0.24
CA ALA A 197 20.90 -5.51 0.89
C ALA A 197 20.85 -3.97 0.97
N ARG A 198 20.97 -3.27 -0.16
CA ARG A 198 20.83 -1.80 -0.24
C ARG A 198 19.46 -1.34 0.26
N ALA A 199 18.37 -2.00 -0.11
CA ALA A 199 17.03 -1.67 0.38
C ALA A 199 16.95 -1.75 1.91
N VAL A 200 17.43 -2.86 2.49
CA VAL A 200 17.44 -3.04 3.95
C VAL A 200 18.33 -2.02 4.65
N GLN A 201 19.49 -1.68 4.08
CA GLN A 201 20.39 -0.67 4.65
C GLN A 201 19.76 0.73 4.69
N LEU A 202 18.94 1.08 3.70
CA LEU A 202 18.17 2.34 3.72
C LEU A 202 17.13 2.34 4.85
N ILE A 203 16.44 1.21 5.06
CA ILE A 203 15.52 1.04 6.19
C ILE A 203 16.28 1.19 7.53
N GLN A 204 17.39 0.47 7.68
CA GLN A 204 18.23 0.48 8.89
C GLN A 204 18.72 1.88 9.26
N GLN A 205 19.09 2.69 8.27
CA GLN A 205 19.53 4.07 8.50
C GLN A 205 18.40 5.01 8.95
N LEU A 206 17.14 4.67 8.71
CA LEU A 206 16.00 5.45 9.19
C LEU A 206 15.53 5.03 10.60
N LEU A 207 15.81 3.81 11.04
CA LEU A 207 15.35 3.29 12.33
C LEU A 207 15.64 4.23 13.52
N PRO A 208 16.83 4.87 13.65
CA PRO A 208 17.12 5.76 14.77
C PRO A 208 16.26 7.04 14.81
N TYR A 209 15.58 7.36 13.72
CA TYR A 209 14.76 8.56 13.55
C TYR A 209 13.26 8.28 13.67
N SER A 210 12.89 7.07 14.12
CA SER A 210 11.52 6.64 14.38
C SER A 210 11.33 6.22 15.84
N PRO A 211 10.16 6.46 16.46
CA PRO A 211 9.96 6.21 17.89
C PRO A 211 10.09 4.74 18.29
N ASP A 212 9.23 3.88 17.72
CA ASP A 212 9.22 2.44 17.95
C ASP A 212 8.86 1.71 16.65
N PRO A 213 9.80 1.63 15.68
CA PRO A 213 9.50 1.08 14.36
C PRO A 213 9.02 -0.38 14.41
N PHE A 214 9.44 -1.17 15.40
CA PHE A 214 9.11 -2.60 15.47
C PHE A 214 7.85 -2.89 16.29
N GLY A 215 7.43 -1.98 17.18
CA GLY A 215 6.17 -2.06 17.92
C GLY A 215 5.03 -1.25 17.32
N SER A 216 5.28 -0.42 16.30
CA SER A 216 4.26 0.45 15.69
C SER A 216 3.65 -0.19 14.45
N ASP A 217 2.32 -0.25 14.40
CA ASP A 217 1.56 -0.56 13.19
C ASP A 217 0.92 0.73 12.63
N TYR A 218 -0.01 0.58 11.70
CA TYR A 218 -0.78 1.66 11.09
C TYR A 218 -1.38 2.62 12.13
N GLY A 219 -2.01 2.11 13.19
CA GLY A 219 -2.67 2.94 14.20
C GLY A 219 -1.68 3.79 15.00
N GLU A 220 -0.58 3.17 15.44
CA GLU A 220 0.46 3.82 16.24
C GLU A 220 1.18 4.90 15.42
N THR A 221 1.51 4.64 14.16
CA THR A 221 2.17 5.63 13.29
C THR A 221 1.29 6.84 12.98
N ILE A 222 -0.02 6.64 12.82
CA ILE A 222 -1.00 7.74 12.71
C ILE A 222 -1.04 8.56 14.01
N ALA A 223 -1.10 7.89 15.16
CA ALA A 223 -1.10 8.55 16.46
C ALA A 223 0.18 9.37 16.70
N GLN A 224 1.35 8.81 16.36
CA GLN A 224 2.64 9.50 16.46
C GLN A 224 2.68 10.77 15.60
N PHE A 225 2.22 10.69 14.36
CA PHE A 225 2.20 11.85 13.45
C PHE A 225 1.22 12.93 13.91
N THR A 226 0.00 12.53 14.28
CA THR A 226 -1.07 13.46 14.70
C THR A 226 -0.82 14.09 16.06
N ALA A 227 -0.09 13.42 16.96
CA ALA A 227 0.38 13.99 18.22
C ALA A 227 1.54 14.99 18.03
N GLY A 228 2.10 15.10 16.81
CA GLY A 228 3.28 15.92 16.53
C GLY A 228 4.59 15.32 17.03
N THR A 229 4.63 14.02 17.35
CA THR A 229 5.85 13.31 17.72
C THR A 229 6.80 13.16 16.53
N THR A 230 6.25 13.04 15.32
CA THR A 230 7.01 12.88 14.07
C THR A 230 6.72 13.98 13.04
N ALA A 231 7.72 14.35 12.25
CA ALA A 231 7.57 15.33 11.17
C ALA A 231 7.07 14.71 9.85
N MET A 232 7.32 13.41 9.64
CA MET A 232 6.95 12.65 8.46
C MET A 232 6.28 11.32 8.83
N CYS A 233 5.39 10.82 7.98
CA CYS A 233 4.68 9.56 8.14
C CYS A 233 4.41 8.92 6.77
N PRO A 234 5.27 8.00 6.30
CA PRO A 234 4.93 7.12 5.19
C PRO A 234 3.81 6.17 5.61
N THR A 235 2.63 6.31 5.01
CA THR A 235 1.47 5.44 5.30
C THR A 235 0.50 5.40 4.13
N TRP A 236 -0.54 4.58 4.24
CA TRP A 236 -1.64 4.46 3.28
C TRP A 236 -2.32 5.80 3.00
N SER A 237 -3.04 5.88 1.88
CA SER A 237 -3.62 7.13 1.43
C SER A 237 -4.94 7.49 2.13
N VAL A 238 -5.65 6.48 2.65
CA VAL A 238 -6.92 6.63 3.40
C VAL A 238 -6.83 7.46 4.69
N PRO A 239 -5.78 7.35 5.55
CA PRO A 239 -5.69 8.14 6.78
C PRO A 239 -5.74 9.66 6.65
N TYR A 240 -5.69 10.23 5.44
CA TYR A 240 -5.71 11.68 5.27
C TYR A 240 -6.90 12.33 5.98
N GLY A 241 -8.09 11.71 5.94
CA GLY A 241 -9.26 12.20 6.68
C GLY A 241 -9.07 12.21 8.19
N ASP A 242 -8.34 11.25 8.76
CA ASP A 242 -8.01 11.20 10.18
C ASP A 242 -6.98 12.28 10.54
N PHE A 243 -6.01 12.54 9.67
CA PHE A 243 -5.06 13.64 9.85
C PHE A 243 -5.75 15.00 9.81
N VAL A 244 -6.70 15.22 8.89
CA VAL A 244 -7.49 16.45 8.82
C VAL A 244 -8.28 16.66 10.13
N LYS A 245 -8.92 15.62 10.66
CA LYS A 245 -9.63 15.69 11.95
C LYS A 245 -8.69 16.05 13.09
N ALA A 246 -7.57 15.34 13.22
CA ALA A 246 -6.67 15.49 14.35
C ALA A 246 -5.86 16.80 14.33
N LEU A 247 -5.36 17.21 13.16
CA LEU A 247 -4.44 18.35 13.03
C LEU A 247 -5.14 19.66 12.67
N ALA A 248 -6.30 19.59 12.01
CA ALA A 248 -7.03 20.76 11.54
C ALA A 248 -8.47 20.86 12.08
N GLY A 249 -8.90 19.95 12.97
CA GLY A 249 -10.24 19.97 13.55
C GLY A 249 -11.34 19.61 12.56
N GLY A 250 -11.00 18.89 11.47
CA GLY A 250 -11.94 18.54 10.40
C GLY A 250 -12.01 19.58 9.27
N ASP A 251 -11.30 20.71 9.38
CA ASP A 251 -11.26 21.75 8.35
C ASP A 251 -10.24 21.38 7.26
N TYR A 252 -10.74 20.96 6.10
CA TYR A 252 -9.92 20.60 4.95
C TYR A 252 -9.11 21.76 4.37
N MET A 253 -9.61 23.00 4.44
CA MET A 253 -8.89 24.16 3.92
C MET A 253 -7.69 24.48 4.80
N LYS A 254 -7.90 24.50 6.13
CA LYS A 254 -6.81 24.65 7.10
C LYS A 254 -5.80 23.50 7.01
N ALA A 255 -6.27 22.28 6.78
CA ALA A 255 -5.41 21.11 6.65
C ALA A 255 -4.40 21.23 5.49
N ARG A 256 -4.70 21.99 4.43
CA ARG A 256 -3.78 22.20 3.29
C ARG A 256 -2.50 22.93 3.65
N ASP A 257 -2.50 23.69 4.74
CA ASP A 257 -1.32 24.44 5.20
C ASP A 257 -0.51 23.67 6.23
N ILE A 258 -1.12 22.68 6.88
CA ILE A 258 -0.51 21.87 7.95
C ILE A 258 0.01 20.53 7.40
N ILE A 259 -0.76 19.89 6.51
CA ILE A 259 -0.50 18.52 6.05
C ILE A 259 -0.09 18.56 4.59
N GLY A 260 1.16 18.18 4.37
CA GLY A 260 1.69 17.91 3.04
C GLY A 260 1.48 16.44 2.66
N VAL A 261 1.34 16.21 1.35
CA VAL A 261 1.22 14.87 0.75
C VAL A 261 2.21 14.82 -0.40
N GLU A 262 3.03 13.77 -0.45
CA GLU A 262 3.97 13.52 -1.53
C GLU A 262 4.03 12.01 -1.81
N MET A 263 4.47 11.62 -3.01
CA MET A 263 4.68 10.22 -3.33
C MET A 263 5.80 9.64 -2.46
N ILE A 264 5.66 8.37 -2.07
CA ILE A 264 6.70 7.65 -1.32
C ILE A 264 8.08 7.87 -1.95
N PRO A 265 9.12 8.15 -1.13
CA PRO A 265 10.48 8.32 -1.63
C PRO A 265 10.95 7.09 -2.39
N GLY A 266 11.86 7.30 -3.33
CA GLY A 266 12.40 6.25 -4.19
C GLY A 266 13.91 6.23 -4.20
N ILE A 267 14.47 5.90 -5.35
CA ILE A 267 15.91 5.92 -5.62
C ILE A 267 16.21 6.62 -6.94
N TYR A 268 17.45 7.07 -7.10
CA TYR A 268 17.99 7.37 -8.42
C TYR A 268 18.61 6.10 -9.04
N ASP A 269 18.28 5.85 -10.30
CA ASP A 269 18.98 4.93 -11.20
C ASP A 269 19.64 5.76 -12.32
N GLY A 270 20.95 5.98 -12.19
CA GLY A 270 21.65 7.04 -12.93
C GLY A 270 21.05 8.41 -12.59
N THR A 271 20.48 9.08 -13.59
CA THR A 271 19.78 10.37 -13.44
C THR A 271 18.26 10.21 -13.31
N THR A 272 17.73 8.99 -13.39
CA THR A 272 16.29 8.72 -13.39
C THR A 272 15.79 8.52 -11.98
N LEU A 273 14.85 9.35 -11.53
CA LEU A 273 14.14 9.15 -10.27
C LEU A 273 13.09 8.05 -10.43
N VAL A 274 13.22 6.96 -9.69
CA VAL A 274 12.27 5.84 -9.68
C VAL A 274 11.58 5.82 -8.32
N ARG A 275 10.27 6.03 -8.31
CA ARG A 275 9.42 5.99 -7.11
C ARG A 275 8.30 4.98 -7.32
N LYS A 276 8.13 4.06 -6.38
CA LYS A 276 7.20 2.93 -6.48
C LYS A 276 6.40 2.76 -5.19
N PRO A 277 5.44 3.66 -4.90
CA PRO A 277 4.52 3.47 -3.78
C PRO A 277 3.84 2.10 -3.88
N VAL A 278 3.68 1.44 -2.74
CA VAL A 278 3.07 0.11 -2.69
C VAL A 278 1.58 0.20 -3.01
N SER A 279 1.12 -0.71 -3.86
CA SER A 279 -0.29 -0.87 -4.23
C SER A 279 -1.06 -1.62 -3.16
N GLY A 280 -2.26 -1.12 -2.90
CA GLY A 280 -3.30 -1.83 -2.19
C GLY A 280 -4.68 -1.40 -2.63
N GLY A 281 -5.66 -1.77 -1.82
CA GLY A 281 -7.06 -1.56 -2.13
C GLY A 281 -7.87 -2.78 -1.73
N TRP A 282 -9.18 -2.57 -1.70
CA TRP A 282 -10.14 -3.57 -1.22
C TRP A 282 -11.28 -3.75 -2.21
N ALA A 283 -11.50 -4.96 -2.68
CA ALA A 283 -12.62 -5.30 -3.55
C ALA A 283 -13.71 -6.05 -2.78
N MET A 284 -14.95 -5.98 -3.25
CA MET A 284 -16.08 -6.71 -2.70
C MET A 284 -16.19 -8.07 -3.39
N GLY A 285 -15.90 -9.15 -2.65
CA GLY A 285 -16.04 -10.54 -3.09
C GLY A 285 -17.31 -11.19 -2.57
N ILE A 286 -17.78 -12.23 -3.26
CA ILE A 286 -18.98 -13.01 -2.91
C ILE A 286 -18.58 -14.44 -2.57
N ASN A 287 -19.17 -15.00 -1.53
CA ASN A 287 -18.93 -16.40 -1.15
C ASN A 287 -19.52 -17.34 -2.21
N GLY A 288 -18.71 -18.27 -2.75
CA GLY A 288 -19.11 -19.18 -3.82
C GLY A 288 -20.02 -20.34 -3.39
N SER A 289 -20.27 -20.50 -2.10
CA SER A 289 -21.10 -21.60 -1.56
C SER A 289 -22.55 -21.20 -1.24
N LEU A 290 -22.96 -19.99 -1.61
CA LEU A 290 -24.28 -19.47 -1.30
C LEU A 290 -25.38 -20.13 -2.13
N PRO A 291 -26.60 -20.29 -1.59
CA PRO A 291 -27.77 -20.61 -2.39
C PRO A 291 -28.09 -19.47 -3.37
N GLU A 292 -28.89 -19.77 -4.39
CA GLU A 292 -29.20 -18.85 -5.49
C GLU A 292 -29.76 -17.50 -5.02
N GLU A 293 -30.74 -17.50 -4.12
CA GLU A 293 -31.36 -16.28 -3.60
C GLU A 293 -30.32 -15.36 -2.93
N ARG A 294 -29.47 -15.92 -2.07
CA ARG A 294 -28.40 -15.18 -1.37
C ARG A 294 -27.31 -14.71 -2.33
N THR A 295 -26.96 -15.52 -3.33
CA THR A 295 -26.00 -15.14 -4.38
C THR A 295 -26.48 -13.90 -5.14
N ARG A 296 -27.75 -13.90 -5.56
CA ARG A 296 -28.36 -12.77 -6.29
C ARG A 296 -28.40 -11.51 -5.43
N ALA A 297 -28.83 -11.63 -4.17
CA ALA A 297 -28.87 -10.50 -3.23
C ALA A 297 -27.47 -9.94 -2.92
N ALA A 298 -26.48 -10.81 -2.74
CA ALA A 298 -25.09 -10.42 -2.51
C ALA A 298 -24.52 -9.63 -3.71
N PHE A 299 -24.79 -10.09 -4.93
CA PHE A 299 -24.35 -9.41 -6.14
C PHE A 299 -24.95 -8.01 -6.27
N VAL A 300 -26.27 -7.88 -6.12
CA VAL A 300 -26.96 -6.57 -6.16
C VAL A 300 -26.40 -5.61 -5.12
N PHE A 301 -26.11 -6.10 -3.90
CA PHE A 301 -25.51 -5.26 -2.87
C PHE A 301 -24.07 -4.85 -3.24
N ALA A 302 -23.26 -5.75 -3.81
CA ALA A 302 -21.91 -5.43 -4.25
C ALA A 302 -21.91 -4.32 -5.32
N GLU A 303 -22.84 -4.38 -6.28
CA GLU A 303 -23.03 -3.33 -7.29
C GLU A 303 -23.43 -1.99 -6.66
N PHE A 304 -24.40 -2.01 -5.74
CA PHE A 304 -24.81 -0.81 -4.99
C PHE A 304 -23.62 -0.19 -4.22
N ALA A 305 -22.93 -0.99 -3.41
CA ALA A 305 -21.85 -0.55 -2.53
C ALA A 305 -20.64 -0.01 -3.30
N THR A 306 -20.47 -0.43 -4.56
CA THR A 306 -19.39 0.00 -5.45
C THR A 306 -19.89 0.85 -6.62
N SER A 307 -21.12 1.39 -6.55
CA SER A 307 -21.69 2.28 -7.57
C SER A 307 -20.97 3.62 -7.64
N LYS A 308 -21.15 4.37 -8.75
CA LYS A 308 -20.62 5.75 -8.92
C LYS A 308 -21.05 6.66 -7.77
N GLU A 309 -22.29 6.54 -7.32
CA GLU A 309 -22.85 7.35 -6.24
C GLU A 309 -22.22 7.00 -4.88
N MET A 310 -22.11 5.70 -4.56
CA MET A 310 -21.53 5.28 -3.30
C MET A 310 -20.03 5.56 -3.24
N ASP A 311 -19.30 5.33 -4.34
CA ASP A 311 -17.88 5.68 -4.48
C ASP A 311 -17.64 7.19 -4.26
N LEU A 312 -18.46 8.06 -4.86
CA LEU A 312 -18.38 9.50 -4.62
C LEU A 312 -18.71 9.86 -3.16
N THR A 313 -19.71 9.20 -2.57
CA THR A 313 -20.08 9.40 -1.17
C THR A 313 -18.94 9.04 -0.23
N HIS A 314 -18.24 7.93 -0.48
CA HIS A 314 -17.08 7.52 0.28
C HIS A 314 -15.93 8.53 0.17
N TRP A 315 -15.70 9.06 -1.04
CA TRP A 315 -14.67 10.07 -1.26
C TRP A 315 -14.96 11.38 -0.52
N LEU A 316 -16.17 11.91 -0.63
CA LEU A 316 -16.52 13.19 -0.02
C LEU A 316 -16.64 13.12 1.51
N LYS A 317 -17.12 12.00 2.06
CA LYS A 317 -17.36 11.87 3.52
C LYS A 317 -16.16 11.31 4.29
N PHE A 318 -15.42 10.40 3.69
CA PHE A 318 -14.38 9.62 4.39
C PHE A 318 -13.00 9.78 3.76
N VAL A 319 -12.87 10.55 2.68
CA VAL A 319 -11.61 10.72 1.94
C VAL A 319 -11.03 9.38 1.47
N MET A 320 -11.91 8.41 1.19
CA MET A 320 -11.55 7.14 0.58
C MET A 320 -11.46 7.33 -0.93
N PRO A 321 -10.29 7.13 -1.56
CA PRO A 321 -10.10 7.45 -2.96
C PRO A 321 -11.09 6.70 -3.87
N PRO A 322 -11.59 7.36 -4.93
CA PRO A 322 -12.46 6.72 -5.89
C PRO A 322 -11.79 5.52 -6.56
N ALA A 323 -12.47 4.37 -6.54
CA ALA A 323 -12.17 3.29 -7.46
C ALA A 323 -12.69 3.57 -8.87
N ARG A 324 -13.59 4.56 -9.02
CA ARG A 324 -14.19 4.95 -10.30
C ARG A 324 -13.58 6.20 -10.89
N MET A 325 -13.18 6.11 -12.16
CA MET A 325 -12.50 7.16 -12.90
C MET A 325 -13.36 8.41 -13.07
N SER A 326 -14.68 8.27 -13.28
CA SER A 326 -15.59 9.41 -13.39
C SER A 326 -15.60 10.33 -12.16
N ASN A 327 -15.29 9.79 -10.97
CA ASN A 327 -15.33 10.55 -9.72
C ASN A 327 -14.05 11.36 -9.45
N TRP A 328 -12.92 11.07 -10.12
CA TRP A 328 -11.68 11.85 -9.99
C TRP A 328 -11.77 13.26 -10.57
N SER A 329 -12.71 13.51 -11.48
CA SER A 329 -13.00 14.84 -12.04
C SER A 329 -14.05 15.63 -11.25
N ASN A 330 -14.59 15.08 -10.16
CA ASN A 330 -15.63 15.75 -9.38
C ASN A 330 -15.11 17.08 -8.78
N LEU A 331 -15.79 18.19 -9.12
CA LEU A 331 -15.36 19.54 -8.73
C LEU A 331 -15.41 19.76 -7.21
N GLN A 332 -16.46 19.26 -6.55
CA GLN A 332 -16.62 19.43 -5.10
C GLN A 332 -15.44 18.84 -4.33
N ALA A 333 -14.99 17.64 -4.72
CA ALA A 333 -13.83 17.02 -4.10
C ALA A 333 -12.55 17.83 -4.32
N ARG A 334 -12.33 18.34 -5.54
CA ARG A 334 -11.16 19.17 -5.89
C ARG A 334 -11.14 20.50 -5.16
N GLU A 335 -12.31 21.07 -4.89
CA GLU A 335 -12.44 22.35 -4.20
C GLU A 335 -12.12 22.25 -2.72
N VAL A 336 -12.42 21.12 -2.06
CA VAL A 336 -12.25 20.97 -0.60
C VAL A 336 -11.00 20.20 -0.19
N LEU A 337 -10.63 19.13 -0.89
CA LEU A 337 -9.48 18.29 -0.52
C LEU A 337 -8.15 18.89 -1.01
N ASN A 338 -7.02 18.52 -0.39
CA ASN A 338 -5.71 19.04 -0.76
C ASN A 338 -5.37 18.69 -2.23
N PRO A 339 -5.07 19.68 -3.10
CA PRO A 339 -4.69 19.42 -4.49
C PRO A 339 -3.55 18.42 -4.66
N ALA A 340 -2.56 18.45 -3.75
CA ALA A 340 -1.43 17.53 -3.77
C ALA A 340 -1.87 16.06 -3.62
N LEU A 341 -3.00 15.80 -2.97
CA LEU A 341 -3.56 14.45 -2.87
C LEU A 341 -3.95 13.93 -4.26
N PHE A 342 -4.64 14.73 -5.07
CA PHE A 342 -5.02 14.37 -6.45
C PHE A 342 -3.81 14.16 -7.35
N ASP A 343 -2.84 15.07 -7.27
CA ASP A 343 -1.61 14.99 -8.08
C ASP A 343 -0.82 13.73 -7.71
N THR A 344 -0.72 13.42 -6.42
CA THR A 344 -0.01 12.24 -5.92
C THR A 344 -0.73 10.94 -6.29
N TYR A 345 -2.07 10.88 -6.22
CA TYR A 345 -2.83 9.73 -6.72
C TYR A 345 -2.63 9.53 -8.21
N THR A 346 -2.78 10.59 -9.01
CA THR A 346 -2.63 10.54 -10.47
C THR A 346 -1.24 10.05 -10.87
N ALA A 347 -0.19 10.51 -10.17
CA ALA A 347 1.18 10.06 -10.40
C ALA A 347 1.39 8.60 -9.96
N SER A 348 0.87 8.22 -8.79
CA SER A 348 1.09 6.89 -8.20
C SER A 348 0.37 5.77 -8.95
N MET A 349 -0.82 5.99 -9.49
CA MET A 349 -1.57 4.99 -10.30
C MET A 349 -0.73 4.36 -11.42
N ARG A 350 0.26 5.11 -11.94
CA ARG A 350 1.12 4.68 -13.06
C ARG A 350 2.48 4.13 -12.61
N SER A 351 2.72 4.06 -11.31
CA SER A 351 4.04 3.77 -10.77
C SER A 351 3.94 2.98 -9.47
N LEU A 352 3.13 1.93 -9.43
CA LEU A 352 2.94 1.12 -8.23
C LEU A 352 3.99 0.00 -8.11
N SER A 353 4.31 -0.37 -6.87
CA SER A 353 4.91 -1.66 -6.53
C SER A 353 3.83 -2.64 -6.07
N TYR A 354 3.90 -3.88 -6.52
CA TYR A 354 2.86 -4.88 -6.31
C TYR A 354 3.28 -5.92 -5.29
N ARG A 355 2.36 -6.23 -4.38
CA ARG A 355 2.46 -7.39 -3.49
C ARG A 355 2.23 -8.67 -4.30
N PRO A 356 2.83 -9.82 -3.90
CA PRO A 356 2.42 -11.12 -4.42
C PRO A 356 0.93 -11.31 -4.18
N ARG A 357 0.25 -12.01 -5.09
CA ARG A 357 -1.17 -12.32 -5.00
C ARG A 357 -1.45 -13.82 -5.09
N ILE A 358 -0.40 -14.63 -5.06
CA ILE A 358 -0.48 -16.10 -5.13
C ILE A 358 -1.15 -16.67 -3.87
N PRO A 359 -1.77 -17.87 -3.96
CA PRO A 359 -2.40 -18.50 -2.80
C PRO A 359 -1.46 -18.73 -1.61
N GLN A 360 -0.15 -18.82 -1.85
CA GLN A 360 0.88 -19.03 -0.83
C GLN A 360 1.29 -17.74 -0.10
N GLU A 361 0.82 -16.57 -0.53
CA GLU A 361 1.16 -15.28 0.06
C GLU A 361 0.96 -15.22 1.60
N PRO A 362 -0.11 -15.78 2.19
CA PRO A 362 -0.28 -15.76 3.65
C PRO A 362 0.82 -16.51 4.41
N ASP A 363 1.34 -17.60 3.82
CA ASP A 363 2.47 -18.32 4.38
C ASP A 363 3.78 -17.55 4.18
N MET A 364 3.90 -16.77 3.10
CA MET A 364 5.04 -15.87 2.89
C MET A 364 5.10 -14.82 4.00
N GLU A 365 3.97 -14.23 4.40
CA GLU A 365 3.90 -13.31 5.55
C GLU A 365 4.24 -14.02 6.86
N ARG A 366 3.56 -15.14 7.14
CA ARG A 366 3.71 -15.89 8.40
C ARG A 366 5.17 -16.29 8.66
N ILE A 367 5.88 -16.73 7.62
CA ILE A 367 7.29 -17.12 7.71
C ILE A 367 8.20 -15.89 7.61
N GLY A 368 7.88 -14.97 6.70
CA GLY A 368 8.76 -13.87 6.30
C GLY A 368 8.80 -12.72 7.31
N ASN A 369 7.69 -12.38 7.96
CA ASN A 369 7.62 -11.18 8.81
C ASN A 369 8.59 -11.23 10.01
N PRO A 370 8.71 -12.34 10.76
CA PRO A 370 9.74 -12.47 11.79
C PRO A 370 11.17 -12.42 11.23
N MET A 371 11.41 -13.01 10.05
CA MET A 371 12.73 -13.01 9.42
C MET A 371 13.14 -11.62 8.93
N TRP A 372 12.21 -10.90 8.29
CA TRP A 372 12.39 -9.49 7.94
C TRP A 372 12.71 -8.66 9.17
N GLN A 373 11.99 -8.86 10.29
CA GLN A 373 12.29 -8.14 11.52
C GLN A 373 13.72 -8.41 12.01
N ASP A 374 14.18 -9.66 12.05
CA ASP A 374 15.55 -10.01 12.44
C ASP A 374 16.59 -9.37 11.51
N ILE A 375 16.33 -9.37 10.21
CA ILE A 375 17.20 -8.78 9.18
C ILE A 375 17.28 -7.26 9.37
N ILE A 376 16.14 -6.58 9.44
CA ILE A 376 16.05 -5.13 9.58
C ILE A 376 16.63 -4.68 10.93
N ALA A 377 16.37 -5.41 12.01
CA ALA A 377 16.93 -5.12 13.33
C ALA A 377 18.44 -5.44 13.44
N GLY A 378 19.05 -6.03 12.41
CA GLY A 378 20.48 -6.37 12.41
C GLY A 378 20.85 -7.51 13.37
N ARG A 379 19.88 -8.37 13.73
CA ARG A 379 20.11 -9.52 14.64
C ARG A 379 20.84 -10.68 13.95
N LYS A 380 20.97 -10.64 12.63
CA LYS A 380 21.66 -11.62 11.77
C LYS A 380 22.52 -10.89 10.75
N PRO A 381 23.61 -11.53 10.23
CA PRO A 381 24.32 -11.00 9.08
C PRO A 381 23.37 -10.79 7.90
N LEU A 382 23.38 -9.59 7.33
CA LEU A 382 22.37 -9.13 6.37
C LEU A 382 22.19 -10.11 5.19
N MET A 383 23.28 -10.47 4.52
CA MET A 383 23.22 -11.34 3.34
C MET A 383 22.75 -12.76 3.70
N ASP A 384 23.12 -13.29 4.86
CA ASP A 384 22.72 -14.62 5.29
C ASP A 384 21.23 -14.65 5.64
N GLY A 385 20.72 -13.61 6.30
CA GLY A 385 19.31 -13.44 6.57
C GLY A 385 18.48 -13.33 5.29
N LEU A 386 18.93 -12.52 4.32
CA LEU A 386 18.26 -12.39 3.02
C LEU A 386 18.25 -13.72 2.24
N LYS A 387 19.35 -14.47 2.23
CA LYS A 387 19.43 -15.80 1.61
C LYS A 387 18.46 -16.80 2.26
N ALA A 388 18.42 -16.83 3.59
CA ALA A 388 17.52 -17.71 4.32
C ALA A 388 16.05 -17.39 3.98
N LEU A 389 15.68 -16.10 4.01
CA LEU A 389 14.33 -15.68 3.67
C LEU A 389 13.96 -15.99 2.22
N ALA A 390 14.86 -15.67 1.28
CA ALA A 390 14.63 -15.95 -0.13
C ALA A 390 14.47 -17.45 -0.39
N SER A 391 15.19 -18.31 0.33
CA SER A 391 15.04 -19.76 0.23
C SER A 391 13.67 -20.24 0.69
N GLU A 392 13.17 -19.76 1.84
CA GLU A 392 11.84 -20.12 2.34
C GLU A 392 10.74 -19.66 1.37
N TRP A 393 10.84 -18.43 0.88
CA TRP A 393 9.88 -17.91 -0.09
C TRP A 393 9.98 -18.60 -1.44
N GLN A 394 11.17 -19.02 -1.89
CA GLN A 394 11.31 -19.79 -3.12
C GLN A 394 10.58 -21.13 -3.02
N ASN A 395 10.64 -21.80 -1.85
CA ASN A 395 9.90 -23.05 -1.62
C ASN A 395 8.38 -22.86 -1.72
N LEU A 396 7.86 -21.72 -1.27
CA LEU A 396 6.44 -21.38 -1.39
C LEU A 396 6.07 -21.04 -2.84
N VAL A 397 6.85 -20.21 -3.50
CA VAL A 397 6.60 -19.82 -4.90
C VAL A 397 6.64 -21.03 -5.84
N ASN A 398 7.50 -22.01 -5.59
CA ASN A 398 7.57 -23.26 -6.36
C ASN A 398 6.30 -24.12 -6.26
N GLN A 399 5.43 -23.89 -5.26
CA GLN A 399 4.15 -24.60 -5.14
C GLN A 399 3.05 -23.97 -6.00
N PHE A 400 3.27 -22.74 -6.49
CA PHE A 400 2.28 -22.04 -7.30
C PHE A 400 2.28 -22.56 -8.74
N VAL A 401 1.11 -23.02 -9.19
CA VAL A 401 0.85 -23.34 -10.60
C VAL A 401 0.34 -22.07 -11.28
N HIS A 402 1.16 -21.50 -12.15
CA HIS A 402 0.88 -20.24 -12.81
C HIS A 402 -0.28 -20.38 -13.82
N PRO A 403 -1.35 -19.57 -13.79
CA PRO A 403 -2.51 -19.78 -14.68
C PRO A 403 -2.22 -19.71 -16.19
N SER A 404 -1.12 -19.07 -16.60
CA SER A 404 -0.71 -18.96 -18.00
C SER A 404 0.45 -19.88 -18.42
N LYS A 405 0.95 -20.75 -17.54
CA LYS A 405 2.03 -21.71 -17.83
C LYS A 405 1.56 -23.11 -17.47
#